data_AF-A0A6D0XXK2-F1
#
_entry.id   AF-A0A6D0XXK2-F1
#
_cell.length_a   1.000
_cell.length_b   1.000
_cell.length_c   1.000
_cell.angle_alpha   90.00
_cell.angle_beta   90.00
_cell.angle_gamma   90.00
#
_symmetry.space_group_name_H-M   'P 1'
#
loop_
_entity.id
_entity.type
_entity.pdbx_description
1 polymer ?
#
loop_
_entity_poly.entity_id
_entity_poly.type
_entity_poly.pdbx_seq_one_letter_code
_entity_poly.pdbx_strand_id
1 'polypeptide(L)'
;QLQQLIRLPGQQYDEESGLYYNRHRYYDPLQGRYITQDPIGLKGGWNFYQYPLNPVINVDPQGLVDINLYPESDLIHSVADEINIPGVFTIGGHGTPTSIESATRSIMTAKDLAYLIKFDGNYKDGMTVWLFSCNTGKGQNSFASQLAKELHTNVIGPDTLWTWWGRGTNGKLKMDTVLTAPTNLNSNKDLMAITTKDLGNWITYGPSGHPISNMQGTPEKPSDIR
;
A
#
# COMPACT_ATOMS: atom_id res chain seq x y z
N GLN A 1 -27.72 -8.66 -35.75
CA GLN A 1 -26.72 -9.59 -35.18
C GLN A 1 -26.42 -9.08 -33.77
N LEU A 2 -26.49 -9.91 -32.74
CA LEU A 2 -26.17 -9.49 -31.37
C LEU A 2 -24.64 -9.33 -31.26
N GLN A 3 -24.18 -8.13 -30.99
CA GLN A 3 -22.75 -7.81 -30.92
C GLN A 3 -22.30 -7.92 -29.46
N GLN A 4 -21.38 -8.84 -29.20
CA GLN A 4 -20.76 -8.98 -27.88
C GLN A 4 -19.74 -7.85 -27.71
N LEU A 5 -20.03 -6.86 -26.86
CA LEU A 5 -19.13 -5.71 -26.63
C LEU A 5 -18.15 -5.92 -25.48
N ILE A 6 -18.38 -6.88 -24.58
CA ILE A 6 -17.48 -7.15 -23.46
C ILE A 6 -16.36 -8.11 -23.90
N ARG A 7 -15.12 -7.83 -23.49
CA ARG A 7 -13.92 -8.61 -23.78
C ARG A 7 -13.39 -9.27 -22.51
N LEU A 8 -12.10 -9.10 -22.18
CA LEU A 8 -11.53 -9.53 -20.90
C LEU A 8 -12.11 -8.71 -19.74
N PRO A 9 -11.94 -9.11 -18.46
CA PRO A 9 -12.51 -8.40 -17.33
C PRO A 9 -12.22 -6.90 -17.36
N GLY A 10 -13.27 -6.07 -17.31
CA GLY A 10 -13.17 -4.61 -17.34
C GLY A 10 -13.06 -3.97 -18.73
N GLN A 11 -12.96 -4.76 -19.80
CA GLN A 11 -12.76 -4.27 -21.16
C GLN A 11 -14.06 -4.21 -21.99
N GLN A 12 -14.28 -3.07 -22.63
CA GLN A 12 -15.34 -2.87 -23.61
C GLN A 12 -14.74 -2.63 -24.99
N TYR A 13 -15.27 -3.30 -26.00
CA TYR A 13 -14.90 -3.11 -27.39
C TYR A 13 -15.44 -1.79 -27.92
N ASP A 14 -14.55 -0.99 -28.47
CA ASP A 14 -14.88 0.19 -29.25
C ASP A 14 -14.79 -0.17 -30.74
N GLU A 15 -15.93 -0.14 -31.42
CA GLU A 15 -16.05 -0.53 -32.83
C GLU A 15 -15.46 0.50 -33.79
N GLU A 16 -15.43 1.79 -33.41
CA GLU A 16 -14.94 2.86 -34.27
C GLU A 16 -13.41 2.81 -34.40
N SER A 17 -12.72 2.46 -33.31
CA SER A 17 -11.25 2.35 -33.28
C SER A 17 -10.71 0.93 -33.44
N GLY A 18 -11.54 -0.09 -33.17
CA GLY A 18 -11.12 -1.50 -33.09
C GLY A 18 -10.36 -1.85 -31.81
N LEU A 19 -10.25 -0.91 -30.85
CA LEU A 19 -9.50 -1.05 -29.60
C LEU A 19 -10.42 -1.44 -28.44
N TYR A 20 -9.83 -1.90 -27.34
CA TYR A 20 -10.56 -2.29 -26.14
C TYR A 20 -10.37 -1.22 -25.06
N TYR A 21 -11.44 -0.51 -24.72
CA TYR A 21 -11.47 0.49 -23.66
C TYR A 21 -11.43 -0.18 -22.29
N ASN A 22 -10.47 0.22 -21.47
CA ASN A 22 -10.28 -0.26 -20.10
C ASN A 22 -10.12 0.94 -19.16
N ARG A 23 -11.26 1.62 -18.88
CA ARG A 23 -11.36 2.85 -18.07
C ARG A 23 -10.37 3.94 -18.48
N HIS A 24 -9.16 3.93 -17.94
CA HIS A 24 -8.18 5.01 -18.17
C HIS A 24 -7.27 4.77 -19.38
N ARG A 25 -7.35 3.61 -20.04
CA ARG A 25 -6.47 3.24 -21.16
C ARG A 25 -7.19 2.50 -22.28
N TYR A 26 -6.61 2.55 -23.47
CA TYR A 26 -7.02 1.75 -24.63
C TYR A 26 -6.00 0.62 -24.88
N TYR A 27 -6.52 -0.59 -25.06
CA TYR A 27 -5.76 -1.81 -25.32
C TYR A 27 -5.89 -2.24 -26.79
N ASP A 28 -4.76 -2.54 -27.43
CA ASP A 28 -4.70 -3.11 -28.78
C ASP A 28 -4.58 -4.64 -28.70
N PRO A 29 -5.62 -5.38 -29.12
CA PRO A 29 -5.63 -6.84 -29.09
C PRO A 29 -4.71 -7.49 -30.13
N LEU A 30 -4.36 -6.81 -31.22
CA LEU A 30 -3.46 -7.35 -32.24
C LEU A 30 -2.01 -7.34 -31.77
N GLN A 31 -1.65 -6.33 -30.96
CA GLN A 31 -0.31 -6.20 -30.37
C GLN A 31 -0.21 -6.75 -28.94
N GLY A 32 -1.34 -7.04 -28.30
CA GLY A 32 -1.41 -7.61 -26.96
C GLY A 32 -1.03 -6.62 -25.85
N ARG A 33 -1.21 -5.31 -26.04
CA ARG A 33 -0.66 -4.27 -25.15
C ARG A 33 -1.52 -2.99 -25.11
N TYR A 34 -1.28 -2.13 -24.12
CA TYR A 34 -1.86 -0.78 -24.13
C TYR A 34 -1.19 0.11 -25.18
N ILE A 35 -1.97 1.00 -25.81
CA ILE A 35 -1.45 1.97 -26.79
C ILE A 35 -1.13 3.34 -26.17
N THR A 36 -1.59 3.56 -24.94
CA THR A 36 -1.22 4.71 -24.11
C THR A 36 -0.28 4.26 -23.00
N GLN A 37 0.68 5.11 -22.67
CA GLN A 37 1.60 4.87 -21.56
C GLN A 37 0.80 4.70 -20.26
N ASP A 38 1.23 3.79 -19.39
CA ASP A 38 0.61 3.60 -18.08
C ASP A 38 0.60 4.93 -17.30
N PRO A 39 -0.59 5.44 -16.88
CA PRO A 39 -0.68 6.64 -16.07
C PRO A 39 0.12 6.56 -14.77
N ILE A 40 0.40 5.36 -14.26
CA ILE A 40 1.23 5.14 -13.05
C ILE A 40 2.73 4.94 -13.35
N GLY A 41 3.13 5.02 -14.62
CA GLY A 41 4.53 4.99 -15.04
C GLY A 41 5.26 3.68 -14.71
N LEU A 42 6.49 3.78 -14.17
CA LEU A 42 7.35 2.61 -13.87
C LEU A 42 6.75 1.68 -12.80
N LYS A 43 5.71 2.12 -12.08
CA LYS A 43 4.97 1.32 -11.11
C LYS A 43 4.18 0.17 -11.74
N GLY A 44 3.83 0.27 -13.02
CA GLY A 44 3.22 -0.82 -13.81
C GLY A 44 4.23 -1.85 -14.35
N GLY A 45 5.51 -1.70 -13.99
CA GLY A 45 6.64 -2.46 -14.54
C GLY A 45 7.47 -1.66 -15.53
N TRP A 46 8.61 -2.23 -15.93
CA TRP A 46 9.56 -1.59 -16.86
C TRP A 46 8.99 -1.33 -18.26
N ASN A 47 7.90 -2.01 -18.63
CA ASN A 47 7.22 -1.83 -19.90
C ASN A 47 5.92 -1.04 -19.67
N PHE A 48 5.98 0.25 -19.98
CA PHE A 48 4.87 1.19 -19.77
C PHE A 48 3.59 0.90 -20.55
N TYR A 49 3.62 -0.05 -21.47
CA TYR A 49 2.50 -0.42 -22.30
C TYR A 49 1.98 -1.82 -21.92
N GLN A 50 2.49 -2.41 -20.85
CA GLN A 50 2.25 -3.80 -20.51
C GLN A 50 0.83 -4.01 -19.98
N TYR A 51 0.12 -4.96 -20.59
CA TYR A 51 -1.01 -5.62 -19.96
C TYR A 51 -0.48 -6.84 -19.18
N PRO A 52 -1.11 -7.27 -18.06
CA PRO A 52 -0.57 -8.36 -17.25
C PRO A 52 -0.24 -9.59 -18.09
N LEU A 53 0.98 -10.12 -17.92
CA LEU A 53 1.51 -11.26 -18.69
C LEU A 53 0.67 -12.54 -18.53
N ASN A 54 -0.18 -12.58 -17.51
CA ASN A 54 -1.20 -13.61 -17.33
C ASN A 54 -2.58 -12.98 -17.00
N PRO A 55 -3.37 -12.61 -18.02
CA PRO A 55 -4.63 -11.88 -17.86
C PRO A 55 -5.79 -12.75 -17.36
N VAL A 56 -5.53 -14.02 -17.06
CA VAL A 56 -6.47 -14.96 -16.45
C VAL A 56 -6.40 -14.90 -14.91
N ILE A 57 -5.27 -14.43 -14.35
CA ILE A 57 -4.98 -14.49 -12.91
C ILE A 57 -4.90 -13.08 -12.27
N ASN A 58 -4.41 -12.08 -13.00
CA ASN A 58 -4.14 -10.73 -12.45
C ASN A 58 -5.04 -9.65 -13.06
N VAL A 59 -5.65 -8.82 -12.21
CA VAL A 59 -6.48 -7.66 -12.56
C VAL A 59 -6.17 -6.54 -11.55
N ASP A 60 -6.01 -5.29 -12.01
CA ASP A 60 -5.92 -4.08 -11.17
C ASP A 60 -7.32 -3.44 -11.05
N PRO A 61 -8.06 -3.68 -9.94
CA PRO A 61 -9.49 -3.40 -9.93
C PRO A 61 -9.88 -2.01 -9.37
N GLN A 62 -9.05 -1.35 -8.53
CA GLN A 62 -9.49 -0.15 -7.77
C GLN A 62 -8.46 0.96 -7.41
N GLY A 63 -7.14 0.74 -7.34
CA GLY A 63 -6.15 1.81 -7.08
C GLY A 63 -6.19 2.47 -5.69
N LEU A 64 -6.39 1.71 -4.61
CA LEU A 64 -6.76 2.22 -3.27
C LEU A 64 -5.65 2.16 -2.18
N VAL A 65 -4.40 1.85 -2.56
CA VAL A 65 -3.18 2.18 -1.80
C VAL A 65 -2.16 2.84 -2.70
N ASP A 66 -1.49 3.88 -2.20
CA ASP A 66 -0.48 4.61 -2.98
C ASP A 66 0.76 3.74 -3.25
N ILE A 67 1.28 3.06 -2.21
CA ILE A 67 2.38 2.09 -2.33
C ILE A 67 2.14 0.85 -1.44
N ASN A 68 1.86 -0.30 -2.06
CA ASN A 68 1.82 -1.60 -1.39
C ASN A 68 3.11 -2.37 -1.67
N LEU A 69 3.94 -2.55 -0.64
CA LEU A 69 5.20 -3.29 -0.70
C LEU A 69 5.11 -4.69 -0.09
N TYR A 70 3.95 -5.11 0.41
CA TYR A 70 3.77 -6.50 0.80
C TYR A 70 3.83 -7.40 -0.44
N PRO A 71 4.58 -8.52 -0.42
CA PRO A 71 4.51 -9.51 -1.48
C PRO A 71 3.08 -10.04 -1.67
N GLU A 72 2.69 -10.38 -2.90
CA GLU A 72 1.36 -10.97 -3.20
C GLU A 72 1.10 -12.28 -2.44
N SER A 73 2.16 -12.96 -1.99
CA SER A 73 2.08 -14.17 -1.17
C SER A 73 1.55 -13.91 0.24
N ASP A 74 1.54 -12.65 0.68
CA ASP A 74 1.17 -12.30 2.03
C ASP A 74 -0.34 -12.14 2.18
N LEU A 75 -0.89 -12.74 3.23
CA LEU A 75 -2.32 -12.68 3.51
C LEU A 75 -2.84 -11.25 3.66
N ILE A 76 -1.98 -10.33 4.11
CA ILE A 76 -2.33 -8.93 4.33
C ILE A 76 -2.28 -8.09 3.05
N HIS A 77 -1.71 -8.59 1.95
CA HIS A 77 -1.54 -7.82 0.71
C HIS A 77 -2.86 -7.24 0.22
N SER A 78 -3.92 -8.06 0.15
CA SER A 78 -5.23 -7.61 -0.33
C SER A 78 -5.91 -6.63 0.62
N VAL A 79 -5.63 -6.70 1.93
CA VAL A 79 -6.14 -5.74 2.91
C VAL A 79 -5.39 -4.43 2.77
N ALA A 80 -4.06 -4.50 2.59
CA ALA A 80 -3.23 -3.34 2.36
C ALA A 80 -3.76 -2.57 1.16
N ASP A 81 -4.05 -3.20 0.02
CA ASP A 81 -4.65 -2.54 -1.17
C ASP A 81 -5.92 -1.71 -0.92
N GLU A 82 -6.62 -1.95 0.19
CA GLU A 82 -7.86 -1.26 0.54
C GLU A 82 -7.65 -0.09 1.53
N ILE A 83 -6.43 0.11 2.06
CA ILE A 83 -6.12 1.15 3.05
C ILE A 83 -6.00 2.53 2.40
N ASN A 84 -7.07 3.32 2.51
CA ASN A 84 -7.11 4.69 2.02
C ASN A 84 -7.53 5.66 3.14
N ILE A 85 -6.63 6.58 3.50
CA ILE A 85 -6.89 7.63 4.49
C ILE A 85 -6.89 8.97 3.74
N PRO A 86 -8.03 9.69 3.67
CA PRO A 86 -8.12 10.94 2.92
C PRO A 86 -7.05 11.97 3.35
N GLY A 87 -6.26 12.43 2.38
CA GLY A 87 -5.22 13.44 2.61
C GLY A 87 -3.92 12.91 3.23
N VAL A 88 -3.80 11.60 3.40
CA VAL A 88 -2.60 10.91 3.89
C VAL A 88 -2.11 9.95 2.82
N PHE A 89 -0.80 9.95 2.59
CA PHE A 89 -0.17 9.03 1.66
C PHE A 89 0.18 7.72 2.37
N THR A 90 -0.46 6.62 2.00
CA THR A 90 -0.39 5.35 2.75
C THR A 90 0.62 4.38 2.14
N ILE A 91 1.42 3.74 3.00
CA ILE A 91 2.43 2.76 2.58
C ILE A 91 2.33 1.51 3.43
N GLY A 92 2.08 0.36 2.80
CA GLY A 92 2.13 -0.95 3.44
C GLY A 92 3.42 -1.68 3.11
N GLY A 93 4.02 -2.39 4.06
CA GLY A 93 5.18 -3.25 3.78
C GLY A 93 5.83 -3.88 5.01
N HIS A 94 6.70 -4.85 4.80
CA HIS A 94 7.54 -5.37 5.89
C HIS A 94 8.63 -4.39 6.23
N GLY A 95 8.83 -4.12 7.51
CA GLY A 95 9.79 -3.13 7.95
C GLY A 95 10.48 -3.50 9.24
N THR A 96 11.54 -2.76 9.47
CA THR A 96 12.37 -2.79 10.66
C THR A 96 12.59 -1.35 11.14
N PRO A 97 13.24 -1.13 12.29
CA PRO A 97 13.62 0.21 12.72
C PRO A 97 14.48 0.99 11.71
N THR A 98 15.09 0.34 10.72
CA THR A 98 16.06 0.97 9.82
C THR A 98 15.83 0.71 8.33
N SER A 99 14.83 -0.10 7.96
CA SER A 99 14.59 -0.46 6.56
C SER A 99 13.13 -0.87 6.31
N ILE A 100 12.75 -0.85 5.04
CA ILE A 100 11.51 -1.47 4.55
C ILE A 100 11.85 -2.42 3.40
N GLU A 101 11.11 -3.51 3.25
CA GLU A 101 11.24 -4.42 2.11
C GLU A 101 10.31 -3.98 0.99
N SER A 102 10.79 -4.09 -0.25
CA SER A 102 9.95 -4.00 -1.45
C SER A 102 9.11 -5.27 -1.64
N ALA A 103 8.13 -5.24 -2.55
CA ALA A 103 7.33 -6.41 -2.90
C ALA A 103 8.16 -7.61 -3.41
N THR A 104 9.38 -7.36 -3.94
CA THR A 104 10.33 -8.39 -4.36
C THR A 104 11.33 -8.78 -3.28
N ARG A 105 11.11 -8.37 -2.02
CA ARG A 105 11.96 -8.62 -0.83
C ARG A 105 13.34 -7.97 -0.87
N SER A 106 13.56 -7.01 -1.77
CA SER A 106 14.76 -6.18 -1.74
C SER A 106 14.63 -5.15 -0.63
N ILE A 107 15.69 -4.99 0.17
CA ILE A 107 15.74 -4.03 1.27
C ILE A 107 15.91 -2.62 0.71
N MET A 108 15.10 -1.68 1.20
CA MET A 108 15.14 -0.26 0.84
C MET A 108 15.45 0.60 2.06
N THR A 109 16.26 1.64 1.84
CA THR A 109 16.50 2.71 2.81
C THR A 109 15.38 3.74 2.78
N ALA A 110 15.33 4.64 3.77
CA ALA A 110 14.38 5.74 3.79
C ALA A 110 14.55 6.66 2.57
N LYS A 111 15.77 6.82 2.06
CA LYS A 111 16.06 7.61 0.86
C LYS A 111 15.52 6.96 -0.41
N ASP A 112 15.66 5.63 -0.53
CA ASP A 112 15.12 4.87 -1.66
C ASP A 112 13.59 4.99 -1.69
N LEU A 113 12.94 4.82 -0.53
CA LEU A 113 11.50 4.98 -0.42
C LEU A 113 11.05 6.44 -0.69
N ALA A 114 11.78 7.44 -0.17
CA ALA A 114 11.49 8.85 -0.44
C ALA A 114 11.53 9.18 -1.93
N TYR A 115 12.47 8.58 -2.67
CA TYR A 115 12.51 8.68 -4.12
C TYR A 115 11.21 8.12 -4.72
N LEU A 116 10.81 6.89 -4.36
CA LEU A 116 9.57 6.29 -4.87
C LEU A 116 8.32 7.15 -4.59
N ILE A 117 8.22 7.72 -3.39
CA ILE A 117 7.09 8.57 -2.98
C ILE A 117 7.04 9.87 -3.80
N LYS A 118 8.18 10.56 -3.94
CA LYS A 118 8.24 11.84 -4.68
C LYS A 118 7.87 11.71 -6.16
N PHE A 119 8.07 10.53 -6.74
CA PHE A 119 7.71 10.22 -8.13
C PHE A 119 6.31 9.60 -8.28
N ASP A 120 5.57 9.45 -7.18
CA ASP A 120 4.19 9.00 -7.21
C ASP A 120 3.24 10.12 -7.65
N GLY A 121 2.39 9.83 -8.64
CA GLY A 121 1.37 10.77 -9.11
C GLY A 121 0.32 11.14 -8.05
N ASN A 122 0.10 10.28 -7.05
CA ASN A 122 -0.84 10.53 -5.96
C ASN A 122 -0.21 11.38 -4.84
N TYR A 123 1.12 11.37 -4.70
CA TYR A 123 1.79 12.19 -3.70
C TYR A 123 1.76 13.67 -4.08
N LYS A 124 1.62 14.53 -3.06
CA LYS A 124 1.77 15.97 -3.14
C LYS A 124 2.69 16.42 -2.02
N ASP A 125 3.58 17.35 -2.32
CA ASP A 125 4.53 17.87 -1.33
C ASP A 125 3.80 18.35 -0.07
N GLY A 126 4.29 17.90 1.10
CA GLY A 126 3.69 18.20 2.39
C GLY A 126 2.54 17.28 2.81
N MET A 127 2.14 16.29 1.99
CA MET A 127 1.25 15.22 2.46
C MET A 127 1.92 14.44 3.59
N THR A 128 1.16 14.16 4.64
CA THR A 128 1.59 13.23 5.71
C THR A 128 1.72 11.84 5.11
N VAL A 129 2.77 11.11 5.46
CA VAL A 129 2.97 9.71 5.08
C VAL A 129 2.69 8.82 6.28
N TRP A 130 1.95 7.73 6.09
CA TRP A 130 1.68 6.76 7.14
C TRP A 130 2.17 5.37 6.76
N LEU A 131 3.06 4.81 7.59
CA LEU A 131 3.68 3.50 7.40
C LEU A 131 2.92 2.41 8.15
N PHE A 132 2.21 1.55 7.43
CA PHE A 132 1.66 0.28 7.92
C PHE A 132 2.74 -0.78 7.83
N SER A 133 3.68 -0.72 8.76
CA SER A 133 4.91 -1.52 8.70
C SER A 133 5.57 -1.66 10.08
N CYS A 134 6.08 -2.86 10.38
CA CYS A 134 6.62 -3.19 11.71
C CYS A 134 7.81 -2.32 12.14
N ASN A 135 7.76 -1.80 13.37
CA ASN A 135 8.84 -1.09 14.07
C ASN A 135 9.46 0.12 13.33
N THR A 136 8.85 0.64 12.26
CA THR A 136 9.46 1.71 11.45
C THR A 136 9.55 3.04 12.21
N GLY A 137 8.77 3.22 13.30
CA GLY A 137 8.86 4.34 14.24
C GLY A 137 9.67 4.04 15.51
N LYS A 138 10.43 2.94 15.56
CA LYS A 138 11.15 2.54 16.77
C LYS A 138 12.51 3.25 16.89
N GLY A 139 12.64 4.13 17.90
CA GLY A 139 13.89 4.80 18.25
C GLY A 139 14.08 6.19 17.65
N GLN A 140 15.19 6.86 17.96
CA GLN A 140 15.42 8.28 17.62
C GLN A 140 15.88 8.52 16.17
N ASN A 141 16.49 7.53 15.51
CA ASN A 141 16.88 7.58 14.09
C ASN A 141 16.18 6.45 13.31
N SER A 142 14.92 6.23 13.64
CA SER A 142 14.08 5.21 13.03
C SER A 142 13.90 5.46 11.53
N PHE A 143 13.40 4.46 10.81
CA PHE A 143 13.09 4.56 9.40
C PHE A 143 12.13 5.73 9.12
N ALA A 144 11.08 5.88 9.93
CA ALA A 144 10.12 6.99 9.84
C ALA A 144 10.79 8.36 10.09
N SER A 145 11.71 8.45 11.06
CA SER A 145 12.50 9.66 11.32
C SER A 145 13.34 10.07 10.10
N GLN A 146 14.03 9.10 9.48
CA GLN A 146 14.85 9.35 8.31
C GLN A 146 13.98 9.73 7.09
N LEU A 147 12.86 9.04 6.90
CA LEU A 147 11.93 9.32 5.81
C LEU A 147 11.33 10.72 5.91
N ALA A 148 11.00 11.18 7.12
CA ALA A 148 10.49 12.52 7.36
C ALA A 148 11.49 13.60 6.94
N LYS A 149 12.79 13.38 7.17
CA LYS A 149 13.87 14.27 6.72
C LYS A 149 14.00 14.30 5.20
N GLU A 150 13.95 13.13 4.56
CA GLU A 150 14.09 13.01 3.10
C GLU A 150 12.91 13.64 2.34
N LEU A 151 11.70 13.54 2.89
CA LEU A 151 10.48 14.08 2.29
C LEU A 151 10.15 15.51 2.74
N HIS A 152 10.76 16.00 3.82
CA HIS A 152 10.39 17.25 4.49
C HIS A 152 8.90 17.34 4.86
N THR A 153 8.33 16.22 5.32
CA THR A 153 6.92 16.10 5.71
C THR A 153 6.75 15.33 7.01
N ASN A 154 5.54 15.26 7.53
CA ASN A 154 5.20 14.41 8.65
C ASN A 154 5.18 12.93 8.23
N VAL A 155 5.82 12.06 9.00
CA VAL A 155 5.79 10.60 8.79
C VAL A 155 5.35 9.91 10.07
N ILE A 156 4.36 9.04 9.95
CA ILE A 156 3.80 8.24 11.04
C ILE A 156 4.29 6.80 10.88
N GLY A 157 4.83 6.21 11.95
CA GLY A 157 5.21 4.79 11.97
C GLY A 157 5.09 4.21 13.39
N PRO A 158 4.87 2.89 13.52
CA PRO A 158 4.70 2.27 14.83
C PRO A 158 6.05 2.04 15.52
N ASP A 159 6.10 2.25 16.83
CA ASP A 159 7.28 1.95 17.66
C ASP A 159 7.42 0.45 18.01
N THR A 160 6.39 -0.33 17.70
CA THR A 160 6.31 -1.77 17.91
C THR A 160 5.96 -2.52 16.61
N LEU A 161 5.63 -3.81 16.71
CA LEU A 161 5.09 -4.55 15.57
C LEU A 161 3.76 -3.94 15.15
N TRP A 162 3.50 -3.89 13.84
CA TRP A 162 2.16 -3.63 13.35
C TRP A 162 1.45 -4.97 13.17
N THR A 163 0.40 -5.20 13.94
CA THR A 163 -0.27 -6.50 14.02
C THR A 163 -1.70 -6.36 13.54
N TRP A 164 -2.20 -7.44 12.95
CA TRP A 164 -3.56 -7.52 12.43
C TRP A 164 -4.21 -8.83 12.87
N TRP A 165 -5.53 -8.78 13.07
CA TRP A 165 -6.38 -9.91 13.42
C TRP A 165 -7.58 -9.92 12.50
N GLY A 166 -7.81 -11.04 11.85
CA GLY A 166 -8.97 -11.22 10.97
C GLY A 166 -9.03 -12.66 10.51
N ARG A 167 -10.25 -13.18 10.30
CA ARG A 167 -10.46 -14.49 9.69
C ARG A 167 -10.94 -14.29 8.27
N GLY A 168 -10.07 -14.62 7.31
CA GLY A 168 -10.44 -14.66 5.91
C GLY A 168 -11.32 -15.85 5.58
N THR A 169 -12.06 -15.78 4.47
CA THR A 169 -12.74 -16.95 3.88
C THR A 169 -11.87 -17.49 2.75
N ASN A 170 -11.62 -18.80 2.72
CA ASN A 170 -10.77 -19.44 1.69
C ASN A 170 -9.35 -18.83 1.55
N GLY A 171 -8.76 -18.38 2.67
CA GLY A 171 -7.40 -17.80 2.67
C GLY A 171 -7.30 -16.36 2.19
N LYS A 172 -8.42 -15.69 1.87
CA LYS A 172 -8.44 -14.25 1.53
C LYS A 172 -9.04 -13.44 2.69
N LEU A 173 -8.26 -12.50 3.21
CA LEU A 173 -8.73 -11.51 4.19
C LEU A 173 -9.58 -10.46 3.47
N LYS A 174 -10.61 -9.95 4.16
CA LYS A 174 -11.40 -8.79 3.72
C LYS A 174 -11.19 -7.64 4.69
N MET A 175 -11.06 -6.43 4.18
CA MET A 175 -10.83 -5.22 4.98
C MET A 175 -11.81 -5.04 6.14
N ASP A 176 -13.11 -5.29 5.91
CA ASP A 176 -14.17 -5.12 6.91
C ASP A 176 -14.10 -6.14 8.08
N THR A 177 -13.31 -7.20 7.91
CA THR A 177 -13.09 -8.28 8.88
C THR A 177 -11.76 -8.19 9.62
N VAL A 178 -10.90 -7.23 9.26
CA VAL A 178 -9.55 -7.09 9.83
C VAL A 178 -9.52 -5.92 10.81
N LEU A 179 -8.97 -6.17 11.99
CA LEU A 179 -8.58 -5.16 12.96
C LEU A 179 -7.06 -5.09 13.02
N THR A 180 -6.51 -3.89 13.19
CA THR A 180 -5.06 -3.67 13.24
C THR A 180 -4.68 -2.72 14.35
N ALA A 181 -3.47 -2.87 14.87
CA ALA A 181 -2.88 -1.95 15.83
C ALA A 181 -1.35 -2.15 15.91
N PRO A 182 -0.59 -1.11 16.29
CA PRO A 182 0.74 -1.29 16.87
C PRO A 182 0.63 -2.12 18.15
N THR A 183 1.38 -3.21 18.26
CA THR A 183 1.47 -4.01 19.50
C THR A 183 2.87 -4.54 19.80
N ASN A 184 3.11 -4.83 21.07
CA ASN A 184 4.29 -5.55 21.55
C ASN A 184 4.13 -7.08 21.48
N LEU A 185 3.19 -7.58 20.68
CA LEU A 185 2.84 -9.00 20.64
C LEU A 185 3.69 -9.74 19.61
N ASN A 186 4.48 -10.70 20.10
CA ASN A 186 5.19 -11.64 19.24
C ASN A 186 4.20 -12.76 18.86
N SER A 187 3.30 -12.46 17.93
CA SER A 187 2.40 -13.38 17.20
C SER A 187 1.87 -14.58 18.00
N ASN A 188 0.69 -14.47 18.62
CA ASN A 188 -0.21 -15.59 19.01
C ASN A 188 -1.34 -15.20 19.99
N LYS A 189 -1.42 -13.94 20.44
CA LYS A 189 -2.52 -13.51 21.33
C LYS A 189 -3.79 -13.26 20.53
N ASP A 190 -4.88 -13.89 20.97
CA ASP A 190 -6.23 -13.61 20.48
C ASP A 190 -6.58 -12.14 20.74
N LEU A 191 -7.30 -11.51 19.80
CA LEU A 191 -7.76 -10.13 19.88
C LEU A 191 -8.50 -9.86 21.20
N MET A 192 -9.30 -10.83 21.66
CA MET A 192 -10.08 -10.74 22.90
C MET A 192 -9.22 -10.70 24.18
N ALA A 193 -7.92 -10.99 24.07
CA ALA A 193 -6.96 -10.98 25.17
C ALA A 193 -6.00 -9.78 25.12
N ILE A 194 -6.20 -8.85 24.17
CA ILE A 194 -5.40 -7.63 24.05
C ILE A 194 -5.88 -6.62 25.08
N THR A 195 -4.93 -6.13 25.86
CA THR A 195 -5.13 -5.04 26.82
C THR A 195 -4.34 -3.82 26.38
N THR A 196 -4.60 -2.67 27.00
CA THR A 196 -3.83 -1.44 26.74
C THR A 196 -2.33 -1.58 26.99
N LYS A 197 -1.90 -2.55 27.80
CA LYS A 197 -0.47 -2.85 28.03
C LYS A 197 0.19 -3.57 26.86
N ASP A 198 -0.59 -4.23 26.02
CA ASP A 198 -0.10 -4.93 24.84
C ASP A 198 0.02 -3.98 23.64
N LEU A 199 -0.67 -2.84 23.67
CA LEU A 199 -0.67 -1.82 22.61
C LEU A 199 0.64 -1.04 22.60
N GLY A 200 1.18 -0.87 21.40
CA GLY A 200 2.25 0.07 21.12
C GLY A 200 1.70 1.44 20.72
N ASN A 201 2.54 2.25 20.11
CA ASN A 201 2.21 3.60 19.72
C ASN A 201 2.48 3.87 18.25
N TRP A 202 1.70 4.78 17.69
CA TRP A 202 2.02 5.51 16.47
C TRP A 202 2.89 6.72 16.83
N ILE A 203 4.10 6.78 16.30
CA ILE A 203 5.00 7.92 16.47
C ILE A 203 4.93 8.78 15.22
N THR A 204 4.64 10.07 15.39
CA THR A 204 4.73 11.05 14.30
C THR A 204 6.07 11.77 14.37
N TYR A 205 6.82 11.75 13.28
CA TYR A 205 8.04 12.52 13.09
C TYR A 205 7.74 13.70 12.19
N GLY A 206 8.16 14.90 12.60
CA GLY A 206 8.04 16.10 11.78
C GLY A 206 9.15 16.18 10.71
N PRO A 207 9.15 17.21 9.85
CA PRO A 207 10.12 17.38 8.75
C PRO A 207 11.60 17.40 9.17
N SER A 208 11.90 17.69 10.44
CA SER A 208 13.25 17.64 11.00
C SER A 208 13.69 16.20 11.38
N GLY A 209 12.78 15.23 11.28
CA GLY A 209 12.92 13.86 11.75
C GLY A 209 12.91 13.70 13.27
N HIS A 210 12.57 14.75 14.03
CA HIS A 210 12.31 14.62 15.47
C HIS A 210 10.87 14.18 15.72
N PRO A 211 10.61 13.35 16.75
CA PRO A 211 9.26 13.00 17.13
C PRO A 211 8.50 14.23 17.63
N ILE A 212 7.30 14.44 17.10
CA ILE A 212 6.41 15.55 17.47
C ILE A 212 5.11 15.08 18.13
N SER A 213 4.77 13.79 18.00
CA SER A 213 3.64 13.18 18.66
C SER A 213 3.89 11.70 18.92
N ASN A 214 3.28 11.19 19.99
CA ASN A 214 3.27 9.78 20.37
C ASN A 214 1.83 9.44 20.79
N MET A 215 1.14 8.65 19.97
CA MET A 215 -0.26 8.28 20.19
C MET A 215 -0.35 6.77 20.41
N GLN A 216 -0.90 6.35 21.56
CA GLN A 216 -1.17 4.94 21.80
C GLN A 216 -2.16 4.42 20.76
N GLY A 217 -1.79 3.34 20.07
CA GLY A 217 -2.66 2.72 19.08
C GLY A 217 -3.87 2.07 19.74
N THR A 218 -4.93 1.88 18.96
CA THR A 218 -6.12 1.14 19.38
C THR A 218 -6.47 0.09 18.33
N PRO A 219 -7.02 -1.08 18.70
CA PRO A 219 -7.54 -2.02 17.72
C PRO A 219 -8.66 -1.38 16.90
N GLU A 220 -8.41 -1.15 15.62
CA GLU A 220 -9.33 -0.47 14.71
C GLU A 220 -9.29 -1.11 13.32
N LYS A 221 -10.37 -0.93 12.55
CA LYS A 221 -10.38 -1.38 11.17
C LYS A 221 -9.50 -0.43 10.37
N PRO A 222 -8.69 -0.90 9.41
CA PRO A 222 -7.87 0.02 8.63
C PRO A 222 -8.69 1.05 7.83
N SER A 223 -9.97 0.74 7.52
CA SER A 223 -10.92 1.67 6.90
C SER A 223 -11.39 2.81 7.82
N ASP A 224 -11.26 2.60 9.12
CA ASP A 224 -11.77 3.50 10.15
C ASP A 224 -10.67 4.39 10.74
N ILE A 225 -9.42 4.21 10.29
CA ILE A 225 -8.27 5.02 10.69
C ILE A 225 -8.48 6.45 10.19
N ARG A 226 -8.44 7.42 11.12
CA ARG A 226 -8.69 8.84 10.87
C ARG A 226 -7.54 9.72 11.38
#